data_AF-A0A183U727-F1
#
_entry.id   AF-A0A183U727-F1
#
_cell.length_a   1.000
_cell.length_b   1.000
_cell.length_c   1.000
_cell.angle_alpha   90.00
_cell.angle_beta   90.00
_cell.angle_gamma   90.00
#
_symmetry.space_group_name_H-M   'P 1'
#
loop_
_entity.id
_entity.type
_entity.pdbx_description
1 polymer ?
#
loop_
_entity_poly.entity_id
_entity_poly.type
_entity_poly.pdbx_seq_one_letter_code
_entity_poly.pdbx_strand_id
1 'polypeptide(L)' 'MGEVRFMPLSTFVDPSFWNELNRKKLNEWKLDETPQPVFASYCNCMFVCVQSFIGILSELPV' A
#
# COMPACT_ATOMS: atom_id res chain seq x y z
N MET A 1 -10.04 -29.60 -20.62
CA MET A 1 -10.43 -28.87 -19.40
C MET A 1 -9.44 -27.72 -19.23
N GLY A 2 -9.90 -26.48 -19.24
CA GLY A 2 -9.02 -25.30 -19.13
C GLY A 2 -8.60 -25.04 -17.69
N GLU A 3 -7.34 -24.65 -17.52
CA GLU A 3 -6.75 -24.32 -16.22
C GLU A 3 -7.08 -22.86 -15.86
N VAL A 4 -7.64 -22.63 -14.67
CA VAL A 4 -7.89 -21.27 -14.16
C VAL A 4 -6.58 -20.68 -13.69
N ARG A 5 -6.27 -19.46 -14.13
CA ARG A 5 -5.06 -18.72 -13.73
C ARG A 5 -5.44 -17.42 -13.07
N PHE A 6 -4.81 -17.13 -11.95
CA PHE A 6 -4.96 -15.87 -11.24
C PHE A 6 -4.04 -14.82 -11.85
N MET A 7 -4.54 -13.59 -11.98
CA MET A 7 -3.72 -12.45 -12.35
C MET A 7 -2.99 -11.93 -11.12
N PRO A 8 -1.67 -11.67 -11.19
CA PRO A 8 -0.96 -11.10 -10.05
C PRO A 8 -1.54 -9.72 -9.71
N LEU A 9 -1.58 -9.40 -8.42
CA LEU A 9 -1.91 -8.05 -7.97
C LEU A 9 -0.67 -7.17 -8.10
N SER A 10 -0.84 -5.97 -8.61
CA SER A 10 0.22 -4.96 -8.62
C SER A 10 0.04 -4.03 -7.42
N THR A 11 1.13 -3.57 -6.81
CA THR A 11 1.09 -2.64 -5.69
C THR A 11 1.67 -1.30 -6.10
N PHE A 12 1.11 -0.22 -5.58
CA PHE A 12 1.63 1.13 -5.76
C PHE A 12 1.76 1.79 -4.40
N VAL A 13 2.92 2.36 -4.11
CA VAL A 13 3.16 3.10 -2.87
C VAL A 13 3.34 4.55 -3.24
N ASP A 14 2.45 5.41 -2.73
CA ASP A 14 2.54 6.84 -2.98
C ASP A 14 3.82 7.41 -2.37
N PRO A 15 4.54 8.34 -3.02
CA PRO A 15 5.74 8.95 -2.45
C PRO A 15 5.54 9.59 -1.07
N SER A 16 4.35 10.14 -0.80
CA SER A 16 4.02 10.73 0.51
C SER A 16 4.03 9.70 1.64
N PHE A 17 3.76 8.42 1.35
CA PHE A 17 3.85 7.34 2.33
C PHE A 17 5.26 7.27 2.94
N TRP A 18 6.31 7.38 2.12
CA TRP A 18 7.70 7.32 2.61
C TRP A 18 8.04 8.50 3.51
N ASN A 19 7.49 9.68 3.23
CA ASN A 19 7.68 10.86 4.08
C ASN A 19 7.06 10.66 5.47
N GLU A 20 5.82 10.17 5.54
CA GLU A 20 5.17 9.87 6.81
C GLU A 20 5.81 8.70 7.55
N LEU A 21 6.26 7.67 6.83
CA LEU A 21 7.00 6.55 7.41
C LEU A 21 8.29 7.05 8.09
N ASN A 22 9.05 7.91 7.42
CA ASN A 22 10.27 8.48 7.98
C ASN A 22 9.98 9.35 9.22
N ARG A 23 8.92 10.17 9.18
CA ARG A 23 8.50 10.99 10.32
C ARG A 23 8.13 10.12 11.52
N LYS A 24 7.32 9.08 11.34
CA LYS A 24 6.91 8.15 12.42
C LYS A 24 8.09 7.34 12.94
N LYS A 25 8.93 6.81 12.05
CA LYS A 25 10.10 6.00 12.44
C LYS A 25 11.10 6.78 13.30
N LEU A 26 11.37 8.03 12.94
CA LEU A 26 12.31 8.88 13.68
C LEU A 26 11.71 9.41 14.99
N ASN A 27 10.47 9.91 14.95
CA ASN A 27 9.92 10.68 16.07
C ASN A 27 9.10 9.84 17.06
N GLU A 28 8.29 8.89 16.55
CA GLU A 28 7.33 8.14 17.35
C GLU A 28 7.91 6.78 17.77
N TRP A 29 8.44 6.03 16.80
CA TRP A 29 8.99 4.70 17.04
C TRP A 29 10.44 4.70 17.52
N LYS A 30 11.13 5.85 17.48
CA LYS A 30 12.51 6.00 17.96
C LYS A 30 13.46 4.96 17.36
N LEU A 31 13.31 4.69 16.05
CA LEU A 31 14.06 3.68 15.30
C LEU A 31 13.83 2.23 15.74
N ASP A 32 12.76 1.97 16.47
CA ASP A 32 12.35 0.63 16.82
C ASP A 32 12.04 -0.22 15.58
N GLU A 33 12.48 -1.48 15.61
CA GLU A 33 12.37 -2.42 14.48
C GLU A 33 11.17 -3.38 14.62
N THR A 34 10.33 -3.19 15.64
CA THR A 34 9.14 -4.05 15.79
C THR A 34 8.18 -3.86 14.61
N PRO A 35 7.54 -4.94 14.13
CA PRO A 35 6.58 -4.84 13.03
C PRO A 35 5.43 -3.89 13.36
N GLN A 36 5.18 -2.91 12.48
CA GLN A 36 4.10 -1.95 12.62
C GLN A 36 2.97 -2.28 11.63
N PRO A 37 1.70 -2.17 12.04
CA PRO A 37 0.57 -2.36 11.14
C PRO A 37 0.50 -1.24 10.09
N VAL A 38 0.19 -1.61 8.85
CA VAL A 38 0.04 -0.68 7.71
C VAL A 38 -1.27 -0.98 7.00
N PHE A 39 -1.97 0.06 6.55
CA PHE A 39 -3.23 -0.04 5.85
C PHE A 39 -3.08 0.36 4.38
N ALA A 40 -3.82 -0.33 3.50
CA ALA A 40 -3.81 -0.04 2.08
C ALA A 40 -5.22 -0.14 1.51
N SER A 41 -5.51 0.72 0.54
CA SER A 41 -6.79 0.78 -0.17
C SER A 41 -6.61 0.23 -1.58
N TYR A 42 -7.61 -0.52 -2.05
CA TYR A 42 -7.65 -1.07 -3.40
C TYR A 42 -8.91 -0.58 -4.10
N CYS A 43 -8.78 0.00 -5.29
CA CYS A 43 -9.91 0.30 -6.17
C CYS A 43 -9.92 -0.65 -7.35
N ASN A 44 -11.07 -1.28 -7.62
CA ASN A 44 -11.35 -1.93 -8.89
C ASN A 44 -11.75 -0.86 -9.94
N CYS A 45 -10.86 0.11 -10.17
CA CYS A 45 -11.08 1.20 -11.11
C CYS A 45 -10.69 0.67 -12.50
N MET A 46 -11.67 0.16 -13.25
CA MET A 46 -11.49 -0.36 -14.61
C MET A 46 -11.28 0.80 -15.60
N PHE A 47 -10.04 1.29 -15.72
CA PHE A 47 -9.59 2.00 -16.92
C PHE A 47 -8.61 1.09 -17.68
N VAL A 48 -8.91 0.91 -18.96
CA VAL A 48 -8.49 -0.19 -19.85
C VAL A 48 -6.97 -0.29 -20.12
N CYS A 49 -6.10 0.40 -19.36
CA CYS A 49 -4.64 0.34 -19.50
C CYS A 49 -3.85 0.30 -18.18
N VAL A 50 -4.49 0.33 -17.00
CA VAL A 50 -3.76 0.28 -15.72
C VAL A 50 -4.42 -0.75 -14.80
N GLN A 51 -3.67 -1.82 -14.54
CA GLN A 51 -4.01 -2.89 -13.60
C GLN A 51 -4.44 -2.31 -12.26
N SER A 52 -5.42 -2.90 -11.57
CA SER A 52 -5.81 -2.39 -10.26
C SER A 52 -4.65 -2.51 -9.26
N PHE A 53 -4.31 -1.40 -8.58
CA PHE A 53 -3.21 -1.35 -7.61
C PHE A 53 -3.72 -1.28 -6.18
N ILE A 54 -2.97 -1.91 -5.27
CA ILE A 54 -3.08 -1.66 -3.84
C ILE A 54 -2.27 -0.40 -3.51
N GLY A 55 -2.95 0.66 -3.08
CA GLY A 55 -2.36 1.93 -2.66
C GLY A 55 -2.16 1.98 -1.14
N ILE A 56 -0.93 2.17 -0.67
CA ILE A 56 -0.64 2.36 0.76
C ILE A 56 -0.76 3.86 1.07
N LEU A 57 -1.83 4.27 1.74
CA LEU A 57 -2.06 5.65 2.15
C LEU A 57 -1.68 5.81 3.63
N SER A 58 -0.94 6.87 3.95
CA SER A 58 -0.45 7.13 5.31
C SER A 58 -1.55 7.53 6.29
N GLU A 59 -2.72 7.95 5.82
CA GLU A 59 -3.80 8.46 6.65
C GLU A 59 -5.19 8.05 6.12
N LEU A 60 -5.85 7.14 6.84
CA LEU A 60 -7.31 7.08 6.90
C LEU A 60 -7.71 7.43 8.33
N PRO A 61 -8.37 8.58 8.57
CA PRO A 61 -9.04 8.81 9.84
C PRO A 61 -10.24 7.86 9.92
N VAL A 62 -10.36 7.15 11.05
CA VAL A 62 -11.58 6.41 11.45
C VAL A 62 -12.69 7.40 11.74
#